data_AF-A0A2N7XB14-F1
#
_entry.id   AF-A0A2N7XB14-F1
#
_cell.length_a   1.000
_cell.length_b   1.000
_cell.length_c   1.000
_cell.angle_alpha   90.00
_cell.angle_beta   90.00
_cell.angle_gamma   90.00
#
_symmetry.space_group_name_H-M   'P 1'
#
loop_
_entity.id
_entity.type
_entity.pdbx_description
1 polymer ?
#
loop_
_entity_poly.entity_id
_entity_poly.type
_entity_poly.pdbx_seq_one_letter_code
_entity_poly.pdbx_strand_id
1 'polypeptide(L)'
;IEMVRKTSGLASASAIMVAETSLFRVPQLLEKLTPFCMLIGAMICYLDLSRRLELVVARAAGISAWQIVAPALGSALLIGVIA
;
A
#
# COMPACT_ATOMS: atom_id res chain seq x y z
N ILE A 1 0.50 -0.68 24.94
CA ILE A 1 0.62 -1.00 26.38
C ILE A 1 2.06 -1.28 26.80
N GLU A 2 2.84 -2.00 25.99
CA GLU A 2 4.22 -2.39 26.31
C GLU A 2 5.27 -1.25 26.29
N MET A 3 5.05 -0.20 25.48
CA MET A 3 5.91 1.01 25.44
C MET A 3 5.75 1.87 26.70
N VAL A 4 4.53 1.98 27.25
CA VAL A 4 4.28 2.73 28.51
C VAL A 4 5.03 2.08 29.68
N ARG A 5 5.07 0.74 29.70
CA ARG A 5 5.79 -0.03 30.72
C ARG A 5 7.31 0.07 30.60
N LYS A 6 7.85 0.25 29.39
CA LYS A 6 9.29 0.47 29.16
C LYS A 6 9.73 1.91 29.45
N THR A 7 8.85 2.89 29.26
CA THR A 7 9.14 4.32 29.50
C THR A 7 8.98 4.71 30.97
N SER A 8 8.12 4.01 31.75
CA SER A 8 7.89 4.34 33.17
C SER A 8 9.10 4.11 34.09
N GLY A 9 10.16 3.44 33.61
CA GLY A 9 11.38 3.19 34.37
C GLY A 9 12.54 4.16 34.10
N LEU A 10 12.45 5.00 33.06
CA LEU A 10 13.47 6.01 32.76
C LEU A 10 12.84 7.40 32.87
N ALA A 11 13.02 8.04 34.02
CA ALA A 11 12.58 9.41 34.34
C ALA A 11 13.26 10.51 33.49
N SER A 12 13.73 10.17 32.30
CA SER A 12 14.54 10.98 31.39
C SER A 12 14.26 10.67 29.91
N ALA A 13 13.11 10.08 29.57
CA ALA A 13 12.64 9.99 28.18
C ALA A 13 11.68 11.16 27.89
N SER A 14 12.19 12.22 27.28
CA SER A 14 11.40 13.37 26.83
C SER A 14 10.19 12.90 26.01
N ALA A 15 9.00 13.45 26.27
CA ALA A 15 7.78 13.16 25.51
C ALA A 15 7.98 13.35 23.99
N ILE A 16 8.89 14.25 23.61
CA ILE A 16 9.35 14.46 22.24
C ILE A 16 10.10 13.26 21.66
N MET A 17 10.97 12.59 22.43
CA MET A 17 11.72 11.43 21.96
C MET A 17 10.81 10.22 21.73
N VAL A 18 9.77 10.05 22.56
CA VAL A 18 8.73 9.02 22.36
C VAL A 18 7.85 9.34 21.15
N ALA A 19 7.52 10.61 20.93
CA ALA A 19 6.79 11.06 19.75
C ALA A 19 7.61 10.85 18.45
N GLU A 20 8.89 11.20 18.44
CA GLU A 20 9.81 10.96 17.32
C GLU A 20 9.95 9.46 17.03
N THR A 21 10.15 8.64 18.06
CA THR A 21 10.25 7.18 17.89
C THR A 21 8.94 6.58 17.35
N SER A 22 7.79 7.14 17.74
CA SER A 22 6.49 6.72 17.21
C SER A 22 6.30 7.16 15.76
N LEU A 23 6.78 8.35 15.41
CA LEU A 23 6.73 8.89 14.05
C LEU A 23 7.60 8.06 13.10
N PHE A 24 8.78 7.59 13.52
CA PHE A 24 9.59 6.67 12.73
C PHE A 24 8.96 5.28 12.58
N ARG A 25 8.11 4.86 13.53
CA ARG A 25 7.41 3.57 13.46
C ARG A 25 6.30 3.53 12.43
N VAL A 26 5.72 4.69 12.08
CA VAL A 26 4.69 4.82 11.05
C VAL A 26 5.18 4.36 9.66
N PRO A 27 6.29 4.87 9.09
CA PRO A 27 6.77 4.43 7.78
C PRO A 27 7.13 2.93 7.76
N GLN A 28 7.65 2.38 8.85
CA GLN A 28 7.94 0.94 8.94
C GLN A 28 6.69 0.06 8.96
N LEU A 29 5.57 0.55 9.51
CA LEU A 29 4.28 -0.12 9.33
C LEU A 29 3.74 0.07 7.91
N LEU A 30 3.92 1.26 7.32
CA LEU A 30 3.49 1.52 5.94
C LEU A 30 4.20 0.57 4.97
N GLU A 31 5.52 0.37 5.07
CA GLU A 31 6.27 -0.59 4.25
C GLU A 31 5.66 -2.01 4.29
N LYS A 32 5.20 -2.45 5.46
CA LYS A 32 4.55 -3.77 5.61
C LYS A 32 3.13 -3.81 5.01
N LEU A 33 2.44 -2.67 4.99
CA LEU A 33 1.07 -2.55 4.46
C LEU A 33 1.04 -2.22 2.96
N THR A 34 2.11 -1.67 2.40
CA THR A 34 2.27 -1.35 0.97
C THR A 34 1.78 -2.44 0.01
N PRO A 35 2.18 -3.73 0.15
CA PRO A 35 1.70 -4.76 -0.77
C PRO A 35 0.18 -4.99 -0.70
N PHE A 36 -0.41 -4.85 0.50
CA PHE A 36 -1.87 -4.95 0.66
C PHE A 36 -2.60 -3.76 0.05
N CYS A 37 -2.10 -2.55 0.28
CA CYS A 37 -2.64 -1.35 -0.35
C CYS A 37 -2.62 -1.44 -1.87
N MET A 38 -1.55 -2.00 -2.47
CA MET A 38 -1.49 -2.20 -3.92
C MET A 38 -2.47 -3.25 -4.43
N LEU A 39 -2.64 -4.36 -3.71
CA LEU A 39 -3.64 -5.38 -4.08
C LEU A 39 -5.05 -4.77 -4.11
N ILE A 40 -5.41 -4.02 -3.07
CA ILE A 40 -6.73 -3.36 -2.97
C ILE A 40 -6.88 -2.30 -4.06
N GLY A 41 -5.87 -1.46 -4.29
CA GLY A 41 -5.88 -0.42 -5.32
C GLY A 41 -6.05 -1.00 -6.73
N ALA A 42 -5.31 -2.08 -7.06
CA ALA A 42 -5.45 -2.78 -8.32
C ALA A 42 -6.86 -3.37 -8.47
N MET A 43 -7.41 -3.96 -7.40
CA MET A 43 -8.75 -4.54 -7.42
C MET A 43 -9.82 -3.47 -7.67
N ILE A 44 -9.73 -2.30 -7.01
CA ILE A 44 -10.65 -1.17 -7.23
C ILE A 44 -10.55 -0.66 -8.67
N CYS A 45 -9.34 -0.53 -9.21
CA CYS A 45 -9.11 -0.08 -10.60
C CYS A 45 -9.78 -1.03 -11.62
N TYR A 46 -9.58 -2.35 -11.48
CA TYR A 46 -10.27 -3.31 -12.34
C TYR A 46 -11.77 -3.32 -12.16
N LEU A 47 -12.26 -3.05 -10.94
CA LEU A 47 -13.69 -2.96 -10.66
C LEU A 47 -14.32 -1.75 -11.35
N ASP A 48 -13.65 -0.59 -11.34
CA ASP A 48 -14.10 0.61 -12.05
C ASP A 48 -14.11 0.39 -13.58
N LEU A 49 -13.05 -0.22 -14.11
CA LEU A 49 -12.95 -0.57 -15.53
C LEU A 49 -14.05 -1.57 -15.95
N SER A 50 -14.42 -2.49 -15.05
CA SER A 50 -15.53 -3.43 -15.25
C SER A 50 -16.88 -2.71 -15.24
N ARG A 51 -17.07 -1.76 -14.32
CA ARG A 51 -18.32 -0.96 -14.21
C ARG A 51 -18.54 -0.07 -15.43
N ARG A 52 -17.47 0.41 -16.06
CA ARG A 52 -17.53 1.25 -17.27
C ARG A 52 -17.77 0.46 -18.56
N LEU A 53 -17.88 -0.87 -18.51
CA LEU A 53 -17.93 -1.78 -19.67
C LEU A 53 -16.71 -1.69 -20.61
N GLU A 54 -15.71 -0.86 -20.30
CA GLU A 54 -14.46 -0.73 -21.06
C GLU A 54 -13.71 -2.06 -21.13
N LEU A 55 -13.79 -2.85 -20.05
CA LEU A 55 -13.22 -4.20 -19.99
C LEU A 55 -13.94 -5.19 -20.92
N VAL A 56 -15.26 -5.04 -21.09
CA VAL A 56 -16.08 -5.86 -22.00
C VAL A 56 -15.80 -5.46 -23.45
N VAL A 57 -15.71 -4.17 -23.73
CA VAL A 57 -15.37 -3.63 -25.06
C VAL A 57 -13.94 -4.02 -25.46
N ALA A 58 -12.97 -3.93 -24.54
CA ALA A 58 -11.59 -4.36 -24.78
C ALA A 58 -11.52 -5.85 -25.12
N ARG A 59 -12.25 -6.71 -24.39
CA ARG A 59 -12.34 -8.13 -24.70
C ARG A 59 -13.05 -8.42 -26.02
N ALA A 60 -14.08 -7.67 -26.37
CA ALA A 60 -14.78 -7.78 -27.66
C ALA A 60 -13.89 -7.35 -28.84
N ALA A 61 -12.97 -6.41 -28.61
CA ALA A 61 -11.95 -5.99 -29.58
C ALA A 61 -10.78 -6.99 -29.69
N GLY A 62 -10.81 -8.11 -28.98
CA GLY A 62 -9.77 -9.14 -29.02
C GLY A 62 -8.54 -8.84 -28.15
N ILE A 63 -8.61 -7.84 -27.26
CA ILE A 63 -7.50 -7.54 -26.33
C ILE A 63 -7.37 -8.67 -25.32
N SER A 64 -6.14 -9.18 -25.17
CA SER A 64 -5.84 -10.28 -24.25
C SER A 64 -5.94 -9.84 -22.79
N ALA A 65 -6.27 -10.77 -21.90
CA ALA A 65 -6.31 -10.50 -20.46
C ALA A 65 -4.96 -9.97 -19.92
N TRP A 66 -3.85 -10.41 -20.52
CA TRP A 66 -2.50 -9.98 -20.15
C TRP A 66 -2.24 -8.50 -20.45
N GLN A 67 -2.80 -7.95 -21.53
CA GLN A 67 -2.64 -6.52 -21.85
C GLN A 67 -3.46 -5.63 -20.91
N ILE A 68 -4.62 -6.12 -20.46
CA ILE A 68 -5.45 -5.42 -19.47
C ILE A 68 -4.75 -5.40 -18.10
N VAL A 69 -4.03 -6.49 -17.78
CA VAL A 69 -3.35 -6.63 -16.49
C VAL A 69 -1.97 -5.95 -16.45
N ALA A 70 -1.30 -5.83 -17.59
CA ALA A 70 0.01 -5.21 -17.73
C ALA A 70 0.20 -3.84 -17.04
N PRO A 71 -0.70 -2.84 -17.17
CA PRO A 71 -0.51 -1.54 -16.54
C PRO A 71 -0.53 -1.60 -15.01
N ALA A 72 -1.38 -2.45 -14.41
CA ALA A 72 -1.39 -2.62 -12.95
C ALA A 72 -0.15 -3.38 -12.46
N LEU A 73 0.35 -4.33 -13.26
CA LEU A 73 1.57 -5.07 -12.95
C LEU A 73 2.80 -4.16 -13.05
N GLY A 74 2.81 -3.26 -14.04
CA GLY A 74 3.84 -2.22 -14.18
C GLY A 74 3.83 -1.21 -13.03
N SER A 75 2.66 -0.74 -12.59
CA SER A 75 2.57 0.16 -11.43
C SER A 75 2.97 -0.53 -10.12
N ALA A 76 2.58 -1.79 -9.92
CA ALA A 76 3.00 -2.57 -8.76
C ALA A 76 4.52 -2.79 -8.72
N LEU A 77 5.14 -3.10 -9.86
CA LEU A 77 6.60 -3.24 -9.96
C LEU A 77 7.32 -1.91 -9.72
N LEU A 78 6.83 -0.80 -10.29
CA LEU A 78 7.42 0.53 -10.07
C LEU A 78 7.40 0.92 -8.60
N ILE A 79 6.26 0.74 -7.93
CA ILE A 79 6.16 1.05 -6.49
C ILE A 79 7.02 0.09 -5.67
N GLY A 80 7.07 -1.20 -6.01
CA GLY A 80 7.92 -2.17 -5.33
C GLY A 80 9.43 -1.94 -5.49
N VAL A 81 9.86 -1.23 -6.53
CA VAL A 81 11.27 -0.83 -6.73
C VAL A 81 11.62 0.44 -5.94
N ILE A 82 10.64 1.31 -5.69
CA ILE A 82 10.82 2.59 -4.99
C ILE A 82 10.66 2.44 -3.47
N ALA A 83 9.83 1.48 -3.02
CA ALA A 83 9.56 1.18 -1.61
C ALA A 83 10.73 0.42 -0.95
#